data_AF-A0AA38WXA2-F1
#
_entry.id   AF-A0AA38WXA2-F1
#
_cell.length_a   1.000
_cell.length_b   1.000
_cell.length_c   1.000
_cell.angle_alpha   90.00
_cell.angle_beta   90.00
_cell.angle_gamma   90.00
#
_symmetry.space_group_name_H-M   'P 1'
#
loop_
_entity.id
_entity.type
_entity.pdbx_description
1 polymer ?
#
loop_
_entity_poly.entity_id
_entity_poly.type
_entity_poly.pdbx_seq_one_letter_code
_entity_poly.pdbx_strand_id
1 'polypeptide(L)'
;MSALGQSAAQKAVAVLTRRAYIYRYMNSLIAKPDQRCSDVTITGLCFAGLIESRIGSIESARRHLGVVRHSLIPERGGIQEIAEHVSKPISCIIIWVGLEFHAFENWHALDSAVNTFVQIMSAIGTWMAKLSLHGKPTSTTSQTEKHVHTSSPFFRFLKNHKQLFNRKSPFHRFIGPTCYEGANSISIQIRSHMALLWLTNKILWELRDDITMSAKFLESFYRWILSSDDPTPFGFGRTAKPTNTSVLKTLTIVGMMGFCSAAFVPEKNPAAIDWTSGGKMNENRHILRMWEAIDMLELLHLLSEESRRRVLCQLSAWLIGPEPGQSSTMLNKDDFEDLGDEMRLGWLDMVRRRHLKTAGKE
;
A
#
# COMPACT_ATOMS: atom_id res chain seq x y z
N MET A 1 -21.57 36.69 17.85
CA MET A 1 -21.78 35.25 18.19
C MET A 1 -22.41 34.55 16.98
N SER A 2 -21.66 34.45 15.88
CA SER A 2 -21.03 33.23 15.33
C SER A 2 -22.00 32.25 14.61
N ALA A 3 -22.36 32.62 13.38
CA ALA A 3 -22.92 31.71 12.37
C ALA A 3 -21.97 30.54 12.01
N LEU A 4 -20.69 30.62 12.42
CA LEU A 4 -19.71 29.54 12.32
C LEU A 4 -19.99 28.37 13.28
N GLY A 5 -20.66 28.61 14.43
CA GLY A 5 -20.98 27.57 15.41
C GLY A 5 -22.11 26.63 14.99
N GLN A 6 -23.11 27.11 14.24
CA GLN A 6 -24.26 26.31 13.80
C GLN A 6 -23.87 25.24 12.75
N SER A 7 -22.89 25.53 11.89
CA SER A 7 -22.36 24.62 10.87
C SER A 7 -21.63 23.40 11.46
N ALA A 8 -20.85 23.59 12.53
CA ALA A 8 -20.11 22.51 13.18
C ALA A 8 -21.04 21.58 13.97
N ALA A 9 -22.01 22.14 14.69
CA ALA A 9 -22.99 21.36 15.44
C ALA A 9 -23.88 20.50 14.52
N GLN A 10 -24.36 21.05 13.40
CA GLN A 10 -25.13 20.30 12.40
C GLN A 10 -24.30 19.17 11.76
N LYS A 11 -23.00 19.41 11.48
CA LYS A 11 -22.09 18.37 11.01
C LYS A 11 -21.90 17.27 12.04
N ALA A 12 -21.75 17.61 13.32
CA ALA A 12 -21.61 16.65 14.41
C ALA A 12 -22.87 15.77 14.55
N VAL A 13 -24.07 16.37 14.52
CA VAL A 13 -25.35 15.65 14.57
C VAL A 13 -25.51 14.71 13.37
N ALA A 14 -25.16 15.16 12.16
CA ALA A 14 -25.23 14.32 10.95
C ALA A 14 -24.28 13.12 11.04
N VAL A 15 -23.07 13.30 11.59
CA VAL A 15 -22.10 12.22 11.80
C VAL A 15 -22.59 11.22 12.85
N LEU A 16 -23.11 11.69 13.99
CA LEU A 16 -23.68 10.82 15.03
C LEU A 16 -24.91 10.03 14.55
N THR A 17 -25.76 10.66 13.74
CA THR A 17 -26.93 10.00 13.14
C THR A 17 -26.51 8.88 12.19
N ARG A 18 -25.51 9.12 11.34
CA ARG A 18 -24.92 8.09 10.47
C ARG A 18 -24.28 6.96 11.26
N ARG A 19 -23.55 7.28 12.33
CA ARG A 19 -22.97 6.29 13.25
C ARG A 19 -24.04 5.37 13.86
N ALA A 20 -25.12 5.95 14.41
CA ALA A 20 -26.21 5.19 15.00
C ALA A 20 -27.00 4.34 13.98
N TYR A 21 -27.15 4.82 12.74
CA TYR A 21 -27.73 4.04 11.65
C TYR A 21 -26.84 2.84 11.29
N ILE A 22 -25.54 3.08 11.08
CA ILE A 22 -24.59 2.03 10.69
C ILE A 22 -24.51 0.95 11.77
N TYR A 23 -24.46 1.30 13.06
CA TYR A 23 -24.46 0.27 14.10
C TYR A 23 -25.75 -0.54 14.19
N ARG A 24 -26.92 0.09 14.00
CA ARG A 24 -28.18 -0.67 13.94
C ARG A 24 -28.22 -1.60 12.74
N TYR A 25 -27.78 -1.12 11.58
CA TYR A 25 -27.71 -1.91 10.37
C TYR A 25 -26.67 -3.05 10.48
N MET A 26 -25.51 -2.78 11.06
CA MET A 26 -24.49 -3.80 11.26
C MET A 26 -24.92 -4.88 12.25
N ASN A 27 -25.58 -4.49 13.35
CA ASN A 27 -26.11 -5.45 14.30
C ASN A 27 -27.17 -6.36 13.66
N SER A 28 -28.01 -5.83 12.78
CA SER A 28 -29.04 -6.65 12.10
C SER A 28 -28.44 -7.62 11.07
N LEU A 29 -27.32 -7.26 10.44
CA LEU A 29 -26.58 -8.14 9.53
C LEU A 29 -25.78 -9.21 10.29
N ILE A 30 -25.13 -8.85 11.40
CA ILE A 30 -24.35 -9.80 12.22
C ILE A 30 -25.24 -10.80 12.93
N ALA A 31 -26.44 -10.40 13.34
CA ALA A 31 -27.41 -11.28 14.00
C ALA A 31 -27.96 -12.39 13.08
N LYS A 32 -27.75 -12.28 11.76
CA LYS A 32 -28.19 -13.25 10.76
C LYS A 32 -27.01 -14.11 10.31
N PRO A 33 -27.00 -15.43 10.61
CA PRO A 33 -25.85 -16.30 10.31
C PRO A 33 -25.43 -16.29 8.83
N ASP A 34 -26.40 -16.26 7.92
CA ASP A 34 -26.20 -16.22 6.46
C ASP A 34 -25.60 -14.88 5.97
N GLN A 35 -25.77 -13.81 6.73
CA GLN A 35 -25.32 -12.46 6.35
C GLN A 35 -24.06 -12.02 7.10
N ARG A 36 -23.71 -12.71 8.18
CA ARG A 36 -22.58 -12.36 9.07
C ARG A 36 -21.25 -12.20 8.33
N CYS A 37 -20.96 -13.07 7.37
CA CYS A 37 -19.73 -13.02 6.57
C CYS A 37 -19.94 -12.44 5.17
N SER A 38 -21.11 -11.88 4.87
CA SER A 38 -21.42 -11.32 3.55
C SER A 38 -20.54 -10.10 3.21
N ASP A 39 -20.41 -9.78 1.92
CA ASP A 39 -19.72 -8.58 1.42
C ASP A 39 -20.20 -7.31 2.09
N VAL A 40 -21.51 -7.22 2.29
CA VAL A 40 -22.17 -6.06 2.89
C VAL A 40 -21.71 -5.89 4.33
N THR A 41 -21.60 -6.99 5.08
CA THR A 41 -21.17 -6.96 6.48
C THR A 41 -19.70 -6.59 6.62
N ILE A 42 -18.83 -7.25 5.84
CA ILE A 42 -17.38 -6.95 5.83
C ILE A 42 -17.15 -5.48 5.43
N THR A 43 -17.75 -5.05 4.32
CA THR A 43 -17.61 -3.68 3.82
C THR A 43 -18.18 -2.67 4.81
N GLY A 44 -19.36 -2.95 5.37
CA GLY A 44 -20.03 -2.09 6.35
C GLY A 44 -19.21 -1.87 7.61
N LEU A 45 -18.57 -2.92 8.14
CA LEU A 45 -17.67 -2.80 9.30
C LEU A 45 -16.38 -2.05 8.98
N CYS A 46 -15.80 -2.22 7.79
CA CYS A 46 -14.69 -1.38 7.35
C CYS A 46 -15.09 0.12 7.30
N PHE A 47 -16.27 0.43 6.76
CA PHE A 47 -16.79 1.81 6.76
C PHE A 47 -17.10 2.33 8.16
N ALA A 48 -17.62 1.48 9.06
CA ALA A 48 -17.79 1.84 10.46
C ALA A 48 -16.44 2.22 11.08
N GLY A 49 -15.38 1.43 10.83
CA GLY A 49 -14.01 1.76 11.25
C GLY A 49 -13.52 3.11 10.74
N LEU A 50 -13.74 3.41 9.46
CA LEU A 50 -13.42 4.72 8.86
C LEU A 50 -14.14 5.88 9.57
N ILE A 51 -15.44 5.71 9.86
CA ILE A 51 -16.24 6.74 10.51
C ILE A 51 -15.75 6.97 11.94
N GLU A 52 -15.52 5.90 12.70
CA GLU A 52 -14.97 5.97 14.06
C GLU A 52 -13.63 6.70 14.08
N SER A 53 -12.76 6.44 13.11
CA SER A 53 -11.50 7.17 12.99
C SER A 53 -11.71 8.65 12.71
N ARG A 54 -12.60 9.01 11.79
CA ARG A 54 -12.89 10.41 11.44
C ARG A 54 -13.46 11.23 12.60
N ILE A 55 -14.07 10.57 13.58
CA ILE A 55 -14.56 11.22 14.81
C ILE A 55 -13.56 11.16 15.97
N GLY A 56 -12.34 10.67 15.74
CA GLY A 56 -11.28 10.56 16.75
C GLY A 56 -11.37 9.30 17.64
N SER A 57 -12.31 8.38 17.39
CA SER A 57 -12.43 7.12 18.12
C SER A 57 -11.55 6.03 17.51
N ILE A 58 -10.23 6.21 17.59
CA ILE A 58 -9.24 5.30 16.98
C ILE A 58 -9.35 3.88 17.54
N GLU A 59 -9.58 3.71 18.84
CA GLU A 59 -9.73 2.38 19.45
C GLU A 59 -10.98 1.63 18.94
N SER A 60 -12.09 2.36 18.75
CA SER A 60 -13.31 1.79 18.17
C SER A 60 -13.07 1.41 16.72
N ALA A 61 -12.41 2.29 15.95
CA ALA A 61 -12.01 2.00 14.58
C ALA A 61 -11.17 0.72 14.47
N ARG A 62 -10.18 0.57 15.34
CA ARG A 62 -9.33 -0.62 15.44
C ARG A 62 -10.14 -1.88 15.74
N ARG A 63 -11.13 -1.83 16.63
CA ARG A 63 -11.98 -3.00 16.94
C ARG A 63 -12.79 -3.45 15.73
N HIS A 64 -13.44 -2.54 15.01
CA HIS A 64 -14.23 -2.89 13.81
C HIS A 64 -13.36 -3.59 12.76
N LEU A 65 -12.20 -2.99 12.48
CA LEU A 65 -11.24 -3.53 11.53
C LEU A 65 -10.64 -4.87 11.99
N GLY A 66 -10.44 -5.05 13.30
CA GLY A 66 -9.96 -6.30 13.87
C GLY A 66 -10.98 -7.43 13.81
N VAL A 67 -12.26 -7.15 14.07
CA VAL A 67 -13.33 -8.13 13.89
C VAL A 67 -13.41 -8.57 12.43
N VAL A 68 -13.27 -7.63 11.48
CA VAL A 68 -13.20 -7.99 10.06
C VAL A 68 -12.02 -8.93 9.84
N ARG A 69 -10.78 -8.48 10.07
CA ARG A 69 -9.57 -9.22 9.71
C ARG A 69 -9.44 -10.56 10.42
N HIS A 70 -9.72 -10.60 11.72
CA HIS A 70 -9.36 -11.71 12.60
C HIS A 70 -10.54 -12.62 12.95
N SER A 71 -11.73 -12.33 12.42
CA SER A 71 -12.91 -13.17 12.68
C SER A 71 -13.71 -13.41 11.41
N LEU A 72 -14.22 -12.34 10.78
CA LEU A 72 -15.12 -12.50 9.63
C LEU A 72 -14.40 -13.03 8.39
N ILE A 73 -13.15 -12.63 8.17
CA ILE A 73 -12.35 -13.11 7.04
C ILE A 73 -12.02 -14.60 7.20
N PRO A 74 -11.44 -15.06 8.31
CA PRO A 74 -11.24 -16.49 8.55
C PRO A 74 -12.54 -17.31 8.46
N GLU A 75 -13.62 -16.84 9.08
CA GLU A 75 -14.93 -17.53 9.08
C GLU A 75 -15.52 -17.67 7.67
N ARG A 76 -15.18 -16.76 6.75
CA ARG A 76 -15.59 -16.81 5.35
C ARG A 76 -14.79 -17.81 4.50
N GLY A 77 -13.64 -18.29 4.97
CA GLY A 77 -12.69 -19.06 4.13
C GLY A 77 -11.40 -18.30 3.80
N GLY A 78 -11.16 -17.17 4.46
CA GLY A 78 -9.90 -16.43 4.39
C GLY A 78 -9.85 -15.36 3.30
N ILE A 79 -8.66 -14.77 3.15
CA ILE A 79 -8.37 -13.72 2.16
C ILE A 79 -8.59 -14.23 0.73
N GLN A 80 -8.38 -15.53 0.50
CA GLN A 80 -8.54 -16.15 -0.81
C GLN A 80 -10.00 -16.12 -1.27
N GLU A 81 -10.92 -16.56 -0.42
CA GLU A 81 -12.37 -16.53 -0.70
C GLU A 81 -12.87 -15.10 -0.93
N ILE A 82 -12.32 -14.14 -0.18
CA ILE A 82 -12.65 -12.72 -0.32
C ILE A 82 -12.16 -12.16 -1.64
N ALA A 83 -10.95 -12.54 -2.02
CA ALA A 83 -10.42 -12.14 -3.30
C ALA A 83 -11.34 -12.67 -4.40
N GLU A 84 -11.76 -13.93 -4.35
CA GLU A 84 -12.61 -14.55 -5.37
C GLU A 84 -14.04 -13.96 -5.46
N HIS A 85 -14.64 -13.58 -4.33
CA HIS A 85 -16.09 -13.30 -4.28
C HIS A 85 -16.47 -11.87 -3.88
N VAL A 86 -15.53 -11.02 -3.45
CA VAL A 86 -15.87 -9.65 -3.01
C VAL A 86 -15.74 -8.65 -4.16
N SER A 87 -16.82 -7.91 -4.41
CA SER A 87 -16.88 -6.95 -5.52
C SER A 87 -16.18 -5.60 -5.28
N LYS A 88 -15.94 -5.20 -4.02
CA LYS A 88 -15.29 -3.91 -3.65
C LYS A 88 -14.15 -3.96 -2.58
N PRO A 89 -13.25 -4.94 -2.61
CA PRO A 89 -12.23 -5.18 -1.59
C PRO A 89 -11.17 -4.07 -1.51
N ILE A 90 -10.88 -3.40 -2.62
CA ILE A 90 -9.95 -2.26 -2.69
C ILE A 90 -10.34 -1.15 -1.69
N SER A 91 -11.64 -0.88 -1.53
CA SER A 91 -12.12 0.16 -0.61
C SER A 91 -11.84 -0.18 0.85
N CYS A 92 -12.05 -1.44 1.22
CA CYS A 92 -11.78 -1.94 2.58
C CYS A 92 -10.28 -1.89 2.90
N ILE A 93 -9.45 -2.25 1.92
CA ILE A 93 -7.99 -2.23 2.08
C ILE A 93 -7.45 -0.80 2.18
N ILE A 94 -7.99 0.13 1.39
CA ILE A 94 -7.60 1.54 1.45
C ILE A 94 -7.97 2.16 2.80
N ILE A 95 -9.08 1.73 3.39
CA ILE A 95 -9.43 2.11 4.76
C ILE A 95 -8.38 1.59 5.74
N TRP A 96 -7.92 0.35 5.60
CA TRP A 96 -6.84 -0.18 6.45
C TRP A 96 -5.51 0.53 6.29
N VAL A 97 -5.08 0.86 5.07
CA VAL A 97 -3.86 1.67 4.86
C VAL A 97 -3.93 2.98 5.64
N GLY A 98 -5.13 3.58 5.71
CA GLY A 98 -5.37 4.81 6.44
C GLY A 98 -5.47 4.67 7.97
N LEU A 99 -5.63 3.46 8.52
CA LEU A 99 -5.93 3.23 9.93
C LEU A 99 -4.87 2.34 10.60
N GLU A 100 -4.37 2.78 11.75
CA GLU A 100 -3.35 2.06 12.52
C GLU A 100 -3.87 0.74 13.06
N PHE A 101 -3.70 -0.37 12.33
CA PHE A 101 -4.41 -1.60 12.63
C PHE A 101 -3.49 -2.83 12.65
N HIS A 102 -3.42 -3.46 13.81
CA HIS A 102 -2.57 -4.62 14.07
C HIS A 102 -2.93 -5.86 13.24
N ALA A 103 -2.23 -6.04 12.13
CA ALA A 103 -2.42 -7.12 11.16
C ALA A 103 -2.13 -8.54 11.69
N PHE A 104 -1.34 -8.67 12.75
CA PHE A 104 -0.84 -9.97 13.21
C PHE A 104 -1.52 -10.41 14.51
N GLU A 105 -2.25 -11.53 14.46
CA GLU A 105 -2.96 -12.12 15.59
C GLU A 105 -2.02 -12.79 16.59
N ASN A 106 -0.97 -13.42 16.09
CA ASN A 106 -0.07 -14.25 16.87
C ASN A 106 1.38 -14.14 16.37
N TRP A 107 2.30 -14.65 17.17
CA TRP A 107 3.73 -14.61 16.88
C TRP A 107 4.10 -15.33 15.58
N HIS A 108 3.48 -16.47 15.27
CA HIS A 108 3.78 -17.23 14.06
C HIS A 108 3.42 -16.44 12.79
N ALA A 109 2.25 -15.79 12.77
CA ALA A 109 1.83 -14.95 11.66
C ALA A 109 2.77 -13.75 11.48
N LEU A 110 3.20 -13.12 12.58
CA LEU A 110 4.20 -12.05 12.56
C LEU A 110 5.54 -12.56 12.02
N ASP A 111 6.08 -13.64 12.59
CA ASP A 111 7.42 -14.14 12.24
C ASP A 111 7.50 -14.57 10.77
N SER A 112 6.46 -15.25 10.28
CA SER A 112 6.32 -15.56 8.86
C SER A 112 6.34 -14.30 8.01
N ALA A 113 5.57 -13.27 8.37
CA ALA A 113 5.51 -12.02 7.61
C ALA A 113 6.84 -11.24 7.65
N VAL A 114 7.53 -11.22 8.80
CA VAL A 114 8.86 -10.61 8.95
C VAL A 114 9.86 -11.31 8.04
N ASN A 115 9.90 -12.65 8.06
CA ASN A 115 10.82 -13.43 7.23
C ASN A 115 10.57 -13.18 5.74
N THR A 116 9.30 -13.19 5.31
CA THR A 116 8.92 -12.86 3.92
C THR A 116 9.33 -11.43 3.56
N PHE A 117 9.09 -10.45 4.44
CA PHE A 117 9.47 -9.06 4.21
C PHE A 117 10.99 -8.90 4.02
N VAL A 118 11.80 -9.46 4.91
CA VAL A 118 13.27 -9.41 4.85
C VAL A 118 13.79 -10.05 3.56
N GLN A 119 13.25 -11.22 3.19
CA GLN A 119 13.62 -11.91 1.95
C GLN A 119 13.29 -11.07 0.72
N ILE A 120 12.09 -10.50 0.64
CA ILE A 120 11.67 -9.64 -0.48
C ILE A 120 12.55 -8.40 -0.56
N MET A 121 12.80 -7.69 0.56
CA MET A 121 13.64 -6.49 0.59
C MET A 121 15.06 -6.79 0.10
N SER A 122 15.67 -7.89 0.56
CA SER A 122 16.99 -8.33 0.12
C SER A 122 17.02 -8.67 -1.39
N ALA A 123 15.98 -9.35 -1.87
CA ALA A 123 15.86 -9.71 -3.28
C ALA A 123 15.68 -8.48 -4.19
N ILE A 124 14.87 -7.50 -3.77
CA ILE A 124 14.71 -6.22 -4.46
C ILE A 124 16.05 -5.48 -4.49
N GLY A 125 16.73 -5.36 -3.35
CA GLY A 125 18.03 -4.67 -3.28
C GLY A 125 19.08 -5.28 -4.21
N THR A 126 19.18 -6.61 -4.23
CA THR A 126 20.07 -7.35 -5.13
C THR A 126 19.74 -7.09 -6.60
N TRP A 127 18.45 -7.07 -6.94
CA TRP A 127 18.01 -6.80 -8.31
C TRP A 127 18.29 -5.35 -8.74
N MET A 128 18.05 -4.38 -7.86
CA MET A 128 18.30 -2.96 -8.15
C MET A 128 19.79 -2.69 -8.34
N ALA A 129 20.67 -3.31 -7.55
CA ALA A 129 22.11 -3.23 -7.74
C ALA A 129 22.54 -3.74 -9.14
N LYS A 130 21.94 -4.84 -9.62
CA LYS A 130 22.19 -5.37 -10.97
C LYS A 130 21.74 -4.39 -12.05
N LEU A 131 20.57 -3.77 -11.91
CA LEU A 131 20.07 -2.78 -12.86
C LEU A 131 20.99 -1.54 -12.95
N SER A 132 21.52 -1.05 -11.83
CA SER A 132 22.46 0.08 -11.81
C SER A 132 23.77 -0.21 -12.57
N LEU A 133 24.21 -1.47 -12.60
CA LEU A 133 25.40 -1.89 -13.34
C LEU A 133 25.18 -1.89 -14.86
N HIS A 134 23.98 -2.28 -15.32
CA HIS A 134 23.63 -2.32 -16.75
C HIS A 134 23.26 -0.94 -17.33
N GLY A 135 22.96 0.04 -16.47
CA GLY A 135 22.61 1.41 -16.86
C GLY A 135 23.80 2.33 -17.12
N LYS A 136 25.04 1.90 -16.82
CA LYS A 136 26.25 2.66 -17.17
C LYS A 136 26.54 2.41 -18.65
N PRO A 137 26.47 3.44 -19.53
CA PRO A 137 26.91 3.26 -20.90
C PRO A 137 28.39 2.90 -20.86
N THR A 138 28.72 1.67 -21.22
CA THR A 138 30.09 1.28 -21.54
C THR A 138 30.50 2.12 -22.72
N SER A 139 31.22 3.20 -22.43
CA SER A 139 31.75 4.17 -23.37
C SER A 139 32.91 3.54 -24.14
N THR A 140 32.59 2.62 -25.04
CA THR A 140 33.49 2.12 -26.09
C THR A 140 32.65 1.24 -27.01
N THR A 141 32.12 1.82 -28.09
CA THR A 141 32.12 1.27 -29.47
C THR A 141 31.10 2.03 -30.34
N SER A 142 31.66 2.84 -31.25
CA SER A 142 31.21 3.21 -32.60
C SER A 142 29.79 3.75 -32.87
N GLN A 143 29.79 4.97 -33.41
CA GLN A 143 28.65 5.83 -33.77
C GLN A 143 27.88 5.42 -35.05
N THR A 144 27.78 4.14 -35.41
CA THR A 144 27.23 3.74 -36.73
C THR A 144 25.85 3.05 -36.72
N GLU A 145 25.19 2.91 -35.57
CA GLU A 145 23.85 2.28 -35.50
C GLU A 145 22.78 3.21 -34.91
N LYS A 146 22.55 4.36 -35.54
CA LYS A 146 21.59 5.36 -35.04
C LYS A 146 20.11 5.09 -35.37
N HIS A 147 19.75 3.98 -36.03
CA HIS A 147 18.38 3.82 -36.52
C HIS A 147 17.65 2.49 -36.25
N VAL A 148 18.25 1.51 -35.56
CA VAL A 148 17.61 0.18 -35.38
C VAL A 148 17.20 -0.15 -33.93
N HIS A 149 17.72 0.54 -32.92
CA HIS A 149 17.58 0.09 -31.51
C HIS A 149 16.49 0.73 -30.64
N THR A 150 15.64 1.62 -31.17
CA THR A 150 14.51 2.20 -30.40
C THR A 150 13.38 1.21 -30.08
N SER A 151 13.40 0.02 -30.68
CA SER A 151 12.34 -1.00 -30.56
C SER A 151 12.61 -2.07 -29.49
N SER A 152 13.79 -2.11 -28.86
CA SER A 152 14.08 -3.15 -27.86
C SER A 152 13.24 -2.95 -26.60
N PRO A 153 12.61 -4.02 -26.05
CA PRO A 153 11.81 -3.94 -24.82
C PRO A 153 12.55 -3.27 -23.65
N PHE A 154 13.86 -3.46 -23.56
CA PHE A 154 14.70 -2.89 -22.51
C PHE A 154 14.82 -1.36 -22.62
N PHE A 155 15.02 -0.82 -23.83
CA PHE A 155 15.03 0.63 -24.02
C PHE A 155 13.67 1.25 -23.72
N ARG A 156 12.57 0.57 -24.07
CA ARG A 156 11.21 1.02 -23.70
C ARG A 156 11.00 1.01 -22.19
N PHE A 157 11.44 -0.03 -21.49
CA PHE A 157 11.45 -0.07 -20.03
C PHE A 157 12.22 1.10 -19.43
N LEU A 158 13.48 1.31 -19.83
CA LEU A 158 14.30 2.41 -19.31
C LEU A 158 13.70 3.79 -19.60
N LYS A 159 13.11 3.99 -20.79
CA LYS A 159 12.41 5.22 -21.15
C LYS A 159 11.21 5.46 -20.22
N ASN A 160 10.34 4.46 -20.05
CA ASN A 160 9.14 4.57 -19.23
C ASN A 160 9.50 4.74 -17.74
N HIS A 161 10.53 4.04 -17.26
CA HIS A 161 11.08 4.20 -15.92
C HIS A 161 11.57 5.64 -15.70
N LYS A 162 12.44 6.13 -16.59
CA LYS A 162 12.94 7.53 -16.52
C LYS A 162 11.81 8.54 -16.60
N GLN A 163 10.76 8.27 -17.38
CA GLN A 163 9.62 9.17 -17.51
C GLN A 163 8.76 9.23 -16.24
N LEU A 164 8.41 8.07 -15.67
CA LEU A 164 7.59 7.98 -14.47
C LEU A 164 8.30 8.55 -13.24
N PHE A 165 9.58 8.24 -13.07
CA PHE A 165 10.35 8.56 -11.87
C PHE A 165 11.15 9.88 -11.98
N ASN A 166 11.12 10.56 -13.13
CA ASN A 166 11.79 11.85 -13.32
C ASN A 166 11.37 12.86 -12.25
N ARG A 167 12.28 13.75 -11.83
CA ARG A 167 11.97 14.88 -10.94
C ARG A 167 10.82 15.77 -11.43
N LYS A 168 10.63 15.87 -12.75
CA LYS A 168 9.55 16.64 -13.38
C LYS A 168 8.23 15.86 -13.55
N SER A 169 8.21 14.57 -13.20
CA SER A 169 7.00 13.75 -13.29
C SER A 169 6.00 14.15 -12.20
N PRO A 170 4.68 14.20 -12.51
CA PRO A 170 3.64 14.38 -11.49
C PRO A 170 3.66 13.30 -10.40
N PHE A 171 4.26 12.15 -10.67
CA PHE A 171 4.41 11.07 -9.70
C PHE A 171 5.53 11.32 -8.68
N HIS A 172 6.55 12.10 -9.04
CA HIS A 172 7.76 12.27 -8.23
C HIS A 172 7.48 12.83 -6.83
N ARG A 173 6.50 13.72 -6.71
CA ARG A 173 6.07 14.31 -5.43
C ARG A 173 5.53 13.29 -4.41
N PHE A 174 5.21 12.08 -4.84
CA PHE A 174 4.66 11.02 -3.98
C PHE A 174 5.69 9.94 -3.61
N ILE A 175 6.91 10.03 -4.13
CA ILE A 175 7.95 9.01 -3.93
C ILE A 175 9.27 9.58 -3.42
N GLY A 176 9.47 10.91 -3.48
CA GLY A 176 10.71 11.56 -3.06
C GLY A 176 10.89 11.62 -1.53
N PRO A 177 12.13 11.61 -1.00
CA PRO A 177 12.41 11.65 0.44
C PRO A 177 11.85 12.87 1.17
N THR A 178 11.81 14.01 0.49
CA THR A 178 11.22 15.27 0.98
C THR A 178 9.74 15.16 1.37
N CYS A 179 9.01 14.10 0.97
CA CYS A 179 7.64 13.89 1.42
C CYS A 179 7.52 13.37 2.86
N TYR A 180 8.64 12.96 3.48
CA TYR A 180 8.70 12.45 4.87
C TYR A 180 9.29 13.46 5.86
N GLU A 181 9.96 14.50 5.37
CA GLU A 181 10.64 15.51 6.17
C GLU A 181 9.67 16.63 6.57
N GLY A 182 8.82 16.36 7.56
CA GLY A 182 7.97 17.38 8.15
C GLY A 182 7.35 16.94 9.47
N ALA A 183 7.57 17.73 10.52
CA ALA A 183 7.02 17.54 11.87
C ALA A 183 5.47 17.54 11.93
N ASN A 184 4.81 17.89 10.82
CA ASN A 184 3.36 17.97 10.67
C ASN A 184 2.77 16.97 9.65
N SER A 185 3.56 16.04 9.11
CA SER A 185 2.97 15.05 8.21
C SER A 185 2.05 14.13 9.02
N ILE A 186 0.75 14.22 8.72
CA ILE A 186 -0.29 13.42 9.36
C ILE A 186 0.10 11.94 9.16
N SER A 187 0.08 11.11 10.21
CA SER A 187 0.48 9.69 10.17
C SER A 187 -0.09 8.91 8.97
N ILE A 188 -1.31 9.25 8.55
CA ILE A 188 -2.02 8.72 7.38
C ILE A 188 -1.28 9.00 6.06
N GLN A 189 -0.69 10.19 5.89
CA GLN A 189 0.09 10.52 4.70
C GLN A 189 1.32 9.64 4.64
N ILE A 190 2.09 9.54 5.71
CA ILE A 190 3.29 8.68 5.78
C ILE A 190 2.94 7.23 5.38
N ARG A 191 1.85 6.67 5.91
CA ARG A 191 1.38 5.32 5.57
C ARG A 191 1.05 5.14 4.09
N SER A 192 0.33 6.09 3.51
CA SER A 192 -0.03 6.02 2.10
C SER A 192 1.23 6.06 1.22
N HIS A 193 2.25 6.83 1.62
CA HIS A 193 3.54 6.89 0.93
C HIS A 193 4.34 5.60 1.08
N MET A 194 4.39 5.01 2.28
CA MET A 194 4.98 3.68 2.51
C MET A 194 4.36 2.61 1.60
N ALA A 195 3.03 2.55 1.59
CA ALA A 195 2.29 1.59 0.77
C ALA A 195 2.63 1.77 -0.71
N LEU A 196 2.67 3.03 -1.17
CA LEU A 196 3.00 3.35 -2.55
C LEU A 196 4.43 2.92 -2.92
N LEU A 197 5.42 3.27 -2.09
CA LEU A 197 6.82 2.90 -2.34
C LEU A 197 7.01 1.39 -2.36
N TRP A 198 6.44 0.67 -1.39
CA TRP A 198 6.50 -0.78 -1.33
C TRP A 198 5.86 -1.42 -2.55
N LEU A 199 4.60 -1.08 -2.85
CA LEU A 199 3.87 -1.65 -4.00
C LEU A 199 4.64 -1.39 -5.30
N THR A 200 5.15 -0.18 -5.50
CA THR A 200 5.90 0.16 -6.71
C THR A 200 7.15 -0.72 -6.85
N ASN A 201 7.99 -0.80 -5.80
CA ASN A 201 9.20 -1.62 -5.83
C ASN A 201 8.89 -3.11 -6.01
N LYS A 202 7.90 -3.62 -5.26
CA LYS A 202 7.50 -5.03 -5.32
C LYS A 202 6.98 -5.42 -6.69
N ILE A 203 6.05 -4.65 -7.27
CA ILE A 203 5.49 -4.94 -8.61
C ILE A 203 6.60 -4.93 -9.67
N LEU A 204 7.52 -3.97 -9.62
CA LEU A 204 8.64 -3.92 -10.56
C LEU A 204 9.57 -5.13 -10.41
N TRP A 205 9.83 -5.55 -9.18
CA TRP A 205 10.62 -6.75 -8.92
C TRP A 205 9.91 -8.03 -9.36
N GLU A 206 8.60 -8.16 -9.19
CA GLU A 206 7.82 -9.30 -9.69
C GLU A 206 7.85 -9.38 -11.22
N LEU A 207 7.86 -8.24 -11.90
CA LEU A 207 7.91 -8.15 -13.37
C LEU A 207 9.34 -8.19 -13.94
N ARG A 208 10.37 -8.37 -13.10
CA ARG A 208 11.79 -8.23 -13.48
C ARG A 208 12.24 -9.10 -14.65
N ASP A 209 11.72 -10.33 -14.74
CA ASP A 209 12.09 -11.30 -15.77
C ASP A 209 11.29 -11.08 -17.08
N ASP A 210 10.25 -10.24 -17.02
CA ASP A 210 9.41 -9.84 -18.15
C ASP A 210 9.47 -8.33 -18.38
N ILE A 211 10.58 -7.89 -18.99
CA ILE A 211 10.84 -6.49 -19.34
C ILE A 211 9.72 -5.89 -20.20
N THR A 212 9.06 -6.69 -21.05
CA THR A 212 7.94 -6.24 -21.87
C THR A 212 6.76 -5.86 -20.99
N MET A 213 6.40 -6.71 -20.03
CA MET A 213 5.32 -6.43 -19.07
C MET A 213 5.68 -5.30 -18.11
N SER A 214 6.91 -5.25 -17.62
CA SER A 214 7.43 -4.12 -16.83
C SER A 214 7.26 -2.79 -17.56
N ALA A 215 7.63 -2.73 -18.85
CA ALA A 215 7.51 -1.52 -19.66
C ALA A 215 6.04 -1.10 -19.85
N LYS A 216 5.15 -2.05 -20.13
CA LYS A 216 3.70 -1.80 -20.30
C LYS A 216 3.07 -1.32 -18.99
N PHE A 217 3.43 -1.93 -17.86
CA PHE A 217 2.96 -1.52 -16.54
C PHE A 217 3.33 -0.06 -16.25
N LEU A 218 4.60 0.31 -16.41
CA LEU A 218 5.09 1.68 -16.19
C LEU A 218 4.37 2.69 -17.09
N GLU A 219 4.16 2.35 -18.37
CA GLU A 219 3.45 3.20 -19.32
C GLU A 219 1.99 3.40 -18.93
N SER A 220 1.27 2.32 -18.63
CA SER A 220 -0.14 2.36 -18.24
C SER A 220 -0.34 3.15 -16.95
N PHE A 221 0.52 2.92 -15.95
CA PHE A 221 0.47 3.64 -14.68
C PHE A 221 0.76 5.13 -14.86
N TYR A 222 1.77 5.48 -15.67
CA TYR A 222 2.06 6.89 -15.97
C TYR A 222 0.89 7.58 -16.70
N ARG A 223 0.27 6.91 -17.66
CA ARG A 223 -0.93 7.43 -18.36
C ARG A 223 -2.09 7.66 -17.39
N TRP A 224 -2.32 6.74 -16.46
CA TRP A 224 -3.35 6.88 -15.42
C TRP A 224 -3.13 8.11 -14.53
N ILE A 225 -1.88 8.39 -14.16
CA ILE A 225 -1.54 9.58 -13.37
C ILE A 225 -1.79 10.86 -14.18
N LEU A 226 -1.47 10.85 -15.48
CA LEU A 226 -1.69 12.01 -16.36
C LEU A 226 -3.16 12.25 -16.69
N SER A 227 -3.93 11.19 -16.92
CA SER A 227 -5.31 11.23 -17.41
C SER A 227 -6.34 11.61 -16.35
N SER A 228 -5.96 12.36 -15.31
CA SER A 228 -6.73 12.56 -14.08
C SER A 228 -8.04 13.36 -14.22
N ASP A 229 -8.94 12.92 -15.11
CA ASP A 229 -10.37 12.84 -14.84
C ASP A 229 -10.56 11.70 -13.84
N ASP A 230 -11.07 12.02 -12.65
CA ASP A 230 -11.22 11.13 -11.47
C ASP A 230 -11.51 9.65 -11.82
N PRO A 231 -10.49 8.76 -11.83
CA PRO A 231 -10.68 7.35 -12.10
C PRO A 231 -10.77 6.61 -10.76
N THR A 232 -11.39 7.21 -9.75
CA THR A 232 -11.57 6.51 -8.49
C THR A 232 -12.35 5.22 -8.75
N PRO A 233 -11.84 4.05 -8.32
CA PRO A 233 -12.60 2.79 -8.34
C PRO A 233 -13.83 2.84 -7.42
N PHE A 234 -14.06 3.97 -6.77
CA PHE A 234 -15.06 4.18 -5.73
C PHE A 234 -16.40 4.71 -6.25
N GLY A 235 -16.51 5.11 -7.53
CA GLY A 235 -17.78 5.56 -8.10
C GLY A 235 -18.46 6.70 -7.32
N PHE A 236 -17.70 7.52 -6.59
CA PHE A 236 -18.25 8.66 -5.84
C PHE A 236 -18.55 9.82 -6.80
N GLY A 237 -19.58 9.66 -7.62
CA GLY A 237 -20.23 10.73 -8.37
C GLY A 237 -19.40 11.32 -9.52
N ARG A 238 -19.90 11.18 -10.75
CA ARG A 238 -19.59 12.12 -11.82
C ARG A 238 -20.10 13.51 -11.41
N THR A 239 -19.32 14.28 -10.67
CA THR A 239 -19.55 15.73 -10.56
C THR A 239 -18.88 16.41 -11.75
N ALA A 240 -19.68 17.19 -12.47
CA ALA A 240 -19.31 17.80 -13.72
C ALA A 240 -18.15 18.81 -13.60
N LYS A 241 -17.33 18.79 -14.66
CA LYS A 241 -16.33 19.76 -15.17
C LYS A 241 -14.99 19.92 -14.42
N PRO A 242 -13.86 19.86 -15.16
CA PRO A 242 -12.53 20.11 -14.64
C PRO A 242 -12.27 21.62 -14.59
N THR A 243 -12.11 22.16 -13.39
CA THR A 243 -11.34 23.38 -13.19
C THR A 243 -9.98 22.96 -12.64
N ASN A 244 -8.94 23.26 -13.43
CA ASN A 244 -7.50 23.20 -13.15
C ASN A 244 -7.02 22.51 -11.86
N THR A 245 -6.13 21.54 -12.06
CA THR A 245 -5.33 20.78 -11.08
C THR A 245 -6.10 19.78 -10.24
N SER A 246 -6.25 18.54 -10.74
CA SER A 246 -6.58 17.43 -9.86
C SER A 246 -5.43 17.28 -8.85
N VAL A 247 -5.70 17.57 -7.57
CA VAL A 247 -4.75 17.32 -6.49
C VAL A 247 -4.91 15.86 -6.10
N LEU A 248 -4.36 14.96 -6.92
CA LEU A 248 -4.30 13.53 -6.59
C LEU A 248 -3.73 13.36 -5.18
N LYS A 249 -4.45 12.60 -4.34
CA LYS A 249 -3.98 12.23 -3.00
C LYS A 249 -3.19 10.93 -3.09
N THR A 250 -2.18 10.76 -2.25
CA THR A 250 -1.33 9.54 -2.22
C THR A 250 -2.18 8.27 -2.10
N LEU A 251 -3.23 8.28 -1.28
CA LEU A 251 -4.13 7.14 -1.12
C LEU A 251 -4.91 6.78 -2.41
N THR A 252 -5.27 7.77 -3.22
CA THR A 252 -5.87 7.55 -4.54
C THR A 252 -4.88 6.82 -5.46
N ILE A 253 -3.62 7.22 -5.40
CA ILE A 253 -2.55 6.62 -6.20
C ILE A 253 -2.24 5.19 -5.74
N VAL A 254 -2.31 4.91 -4.44
CA VAL A 254 -2.24 3.54 -3.92
C VAL A 254 -3.37 2.68 -4.49
N GLY A 255 -4.60 3.20 -4.56
CA GLY A 255 -5.73 2.52 -5.20
C GLY A 255 -5.54 2.29 -6.70
N MET A 256 -5.06 3.31 -7.42
CA MET A 256 -4.69 3.20 -8.85
C MET A 256 -3.61 2.14 -9.07
N MET A 257 -2.60 2.12 -8.20
CA MET A 257 -1.49 1.16 -8.26
C MET A 257 -2.01 -0.26 -8.07
N GLY A 258 -2.79 -0.51 -7.02
CA GLY A 258 -3.40 -1.81 -6.75
C GLY A 258 -4.18 -2.31 -7.97
N PHE A 259 -5.09 -1.48 -8.50
CA PHE A 259 -5.90 -1.81 -9.67
C PHE A 259 -5.07 -2.06 -10.93
N CYS A 260 -4.17 -1.13 -11.27
CA CYS A 260 -3.31 -1.22 -12.45
C CYS A 260 -2.49 -2.51 -12.41
N SER A 261 -1.93 -2.83 -11.25
CA SER A 261 -1.07 -3.99 -11.08
C SER A 261 -1.77 -5.32 -11.38
N ALA A 262 -3.07 -5.48 -11.12
CA ALA A 262 -3.78 -6.73 -11.38
C ALA A 262 -3.74 -7.18 -12.85
N ALA A 263 -3.66 -6.21 -13.77
CA ALA A 263 -3.60 -6.47 -15.20
C ALA A 263 -2.22 -7.00 -15.67
N PHE A 264 -1.19 -6.96 -14.82
CA PHE A 264 0.17 -7.32 -15.20
C PHE A 264 0.67 -8.54 -14.43
N VAL A 265 0.76 -9.67 -15.12
CA VAL A 265 1.44 -10.88 -14.67
C VAL A 265 2.58 -11.23 -15.63
N PRO A 266 3.76 -11.57 -15.10
CA PRO A 266 4.91 -11.93 -15.94
C PRO A 266 4.59 -13.22 -16.68
N GLU A 267 4.60 -13.18 -18.01
CA GLU A 267 4.39 -14.38 -18.83
C GLU A 267 5.59 -15.32 -18.73
N LYS A 268 6.79 -14.73 -18.57
CA LYS A 268 8.06 -15.46 -18.56
C LYS A 268 8.41 -16.13 -17.23
N ASN A 269 7.90 -15.59 -16.12
CA ASN A 269 8.13 -16.17 -14.80
C ASN A 269 6.92 -15.96 -13.88
N PRO A 270 5.80 -16.68 -14.10
CA PRO A 270 4.61 -16.56 -13.27
C PRO A 270 4.87 -16.84 -11.78
N ALA A 271 5.91 -17.63 -11.47
CA ALA A 271 6.35 -17.98 -10.12
C ALA A 271 7.18 -16.88 -9.43
N ALA A 272 7.57 -15.82 -10.14
CA ALA A 272 8.23 -14.66 -9.54
C ALA A 272 7.31 -13.89 -8.57
N ILE A 273 6.01 -14.08 -8.70
CA ILE A 273 5.03 -13.58 -7.75
C ILE A 273 4.86 -14.66 -6.69
N ASP A 274 5.14 -14.31 -5.45
CA ASP A 274 5.06 -15.23 -4.32
C ASP A 274 3.58 -15.53 -4.01
N TRP A 275 3.09 -16.67 -4.50
CA TRP A 275 1.71 -17.12 -4.37
C TRP A 275 1.56 -18.21 -3.30
N THR A 276 2.02 -17.97 -2.07
CA THR A 276 1.89 -18.93 -0.95
C THR A 276 0.46 -19.42 -0.67
N SER A 277 -0.57 -18.93 -1.37
CA SER A 277 -1.90 -19.54 -1.46
C SER A 277 -2.09 -20.26 -2.81
N GLY A 278 -1.96 -21.58 -2.79
CA GLY A 278 -2.23 -22.43 -3.95
C GLY A 278 -3.71 -22.35 -4.36
N GLY A 279 -3.99 -21.70 -5.49
CA GLY A 279 -5.34 -21.66 -6.06
C GLY A 279 -5.43 -20.74 -7.28
N LYS A 280 -6.32 -21.06 -8.21
CA LYS A 280 -6.50 -20.38 -9.51
C LYS A 280 -6.90 -18.91 -9.35
N MET A 281 -5.95 -17.98 -9.27
CA MET A 281 -6.25 -16.56 -8.99
C MET A 281 -5.88 -15.60 -10.14
N ASN A 282 -6.56 -15.74 -11.28
CA ASN A 282 -6.36 -14.79 -12.39
C ASN A 282 -7.16 -13.49 -12.26
N GLU A 283 -8.29 -13.48 -11.55
CA GLU A 283 -9.23 -12.35 -11.60
C GLU A 283 -9.05 -11.31 -10.47
N ASN A 284 -8.38 -11.67 -9.38
CA ASN A 284 -8.48 -10.92 -8.11
C ASN A 284 -7.13 -10.54 -7.46
N ARG A 285 -6.09 -10.47 -8.28
CA ARG A 285 -4.68 -10.24 -7.89
C ARG A 285 -4.41 -8.89 -7.21
N HIS A 286 -5.19 -7.86 -7.55
CA HIS A 286 -5.06 -6.53 -6.95
C HIS A 286 -5.35 -6.55 -5.44
N ILE A 287 -6.18 -7.49 -5.00
CA ILE A 287 -6.62 -7.63 -3.61
C ILE A 287 -5.47 -8.17 -2.78
N LEU A 288 -4.85 -9.26 -3.24
CA LEU A 288 -3.71 -9.89 -2.57
C LEU A 288 -2.54 -8.91 -2.42
N ARG A 289 -2.15 -8.22 -3.50
CA ARG A 289 -1.06 -7.23 -3.43
C ARG A 289 -1.34 -6.10 -2.44
N MET A 290 -2.60 -5.68 -2.37
CA MET A 290 -3.02 -4.63 -1.46
C MET A 290 -3.06 -5.13 0.00
N TRP A 291 -3.34 -6.42 0.23
CA TRP A 291 -3.21 -7.06 1.54
C TRP A 291 -1.77 -7.18 2.01
N GLU A 292 -0.87 -7.62 1.13
CA GLU A 292 0.56 -7.67 1.44
C GLU A 292 1.11 -6.28 1.74
N ALA A 293 0.59 -5.24 1.08
CA ALA A 293 0.92 -3.86 1.40
C ALA A 293 0.45 -3.48 2.82
N ILE A 294 -0.71 -3.95 3.28
CA ILE A 294 -1.15 -3.75 4.67
C ILE A 294 -0.21 -4.45 5.64
N ASP A 295 0.15 -5.70 5.37
CA ASP A 295 1.04 -6.47 6.25
C ASP A 295 2.40 -5.79 6.35
N MET A 296 2.95 -5.33 5.22
CA MET A 296 4.17 -4.53 5.19
C MET A 296 4.05 -3.23 5.97
N LEU A 297 2.94 -2.49 5.80
CA LEU A 297 2.73 -1.26 6.57
C LEU A 297 2.78 -1.54 8.07
N GLU A 298 2.13 -2.59 8.51
CA GLU A 298 2.10 -2.95 9.93
C GLU A 298 3.48 -3.37 10.43
N LEU A 299 4.24 -4.12 9.64
CA LEU A 299 5.64 -4.42 9.94
C LEU A 299 6.48 -3.14 10.09
N LEU A 300 6.37 -2.18 9.15
CA LEU A 300 7.09 -0.92 9.24
C LEU A 300 6.69 -0.07 10.46
N HIS A 301 5.47 -0.22 10.98
CA HIS A 301 5.04 0.47 12.20
C HIS A 301 5.63 -0.14 13.47
N LEU A 302 6.14 -1.36 13.42
CA LEU A 302 6.87 -1.98 14.53
C LEU A 302 8.31 -1.47 14.65
N LEU A 303 8.86 -0.91 13.57
CA LEU A 303 10.17 -0.25 13.58
C LEU A 303 10.12 1.09 14.32
N SER A 304 11.25 1.46 14.91
CA SER A 304 11.57 2.81 15.36
C SER A 304 11.44 3.82 14.21
N GLU A 305 11.26 5.09 14.55
CA GLU A 305 11.14 6.15 13.54
C GLU A 305 12.38 6.23 12.64
N GLU A 306 13.57 6.03 13.22
CA GLU A 306 14.84 6.05 12.51
C GLU A 306 14.95 4.90 11.49
N SER A 307 14.76 3.67 11.94
CA SER A 307 14.79 2.48 11.06
C SER A 307 13.74 2.57 9.97
N ARG A 308 12.54 3.02 10.31
CA ARG A 308 11.46 3.25 9.35
C ARG A 308 11.85 4.30 8.29
N ARG A 309 12.50 5.39 8.70
CA ARG A 309 13.02 6.42 7.78
C ARG A 309 14.09 5.84 6.87
N ARG A 310 15.03 5.04 7.40
CA ARG A 310 16.06 4.35 6.59
C ARG A 310 15.43 3.47 5.51
N VAL A 311 14.44 2.65 5.87
CA VAL A 311 13.72 1.80 4.90
C VAL A 311 13.00 2.63 3.83
N LEU A 312 12.34 3.71 4.22
CA LEU A 312 11.67 4.62 3.28
C LEU A 312 12.64 5.27 2.30
N CYS A 313 13.76 5.80 2.80
CA CYS A 313 14.82 6.37 1.98
C CYS A 313 15.37 5.32 1.01
N GLN A 314 15.57 4.08 1.46
CA GLN A 314 16.02 2.97 0.62
C GLN A 314 15.03 2.66 -0.52
N LEU A 315 13.75 2.49 -0.19
CA LEU A 315 12.68 2.21 -1.16
C LEU A 315 12.53 3.33 -2.18
N SER A 316 12.67 4.59 -1.75
CA SER A 316 12.68 5.75 -2.64
C SER A 316 13.92 5.74 -3.53
N ALA A 317 15.11 5.55 -2.95
CA ALA A 317 16.39 5.59 -3.67
C ALA A 317 16.48 4.52 -4.76
N TRP A 318 15.84 3.36 -4.58
CA TRP A 318 15.71 2.37 -5.65
C TRP A 318 14.95 2.94 -6.86
N LEU A 319 13.88 3.72 -6.67
CA LEU A 319 13.07 4.24 -7.78
C LEU A 319 13.69 5.47 -8.46
N ILE A 320 14.20 6.43 -7.67
CA ILE A 320 14.63 7.75 -8.18
C ILE A 320 16.14 8.00 -8.11
N GLY A 321 16.91 7.08 -7.53
CA GLY A 321 18.32 7.25 -7.19
C GLY A 321 18.54 7.93 -5.82
N PRO A 322 19.78 7.89 -5.29
CA PRO A 322 20.11 8.60 -4.05
C PRO A 322 20.01 10.12 -4.25
N GLU A 323 19.62 10.85 -3.20
CA GLU A 323 19.61 12.30 -3.26
C GLU A 323 21.02 12.90 -3.34
N PRO A 324 21.20 14.06 -4.00
CA PRO A 324 22.48 14.75 -4.03
C PRO A 324 23.01 15.01 -2.61
N GLY A 325 24.18 14.47 -2.28
CA GLY A 325 24.81 14.66 -0.97
C GLY A 325 24.52 13.57 0.07
N GLN A 326 23.63 12.62 -0.21
CA GLN A 326 23.49 11.42 0.62
C GLN A 326 24.50 10.36 0.17
N SER A 327 25.41 9.93 1.07
CA SER A 327 26.14 8.69 0.84
C SER A 327 25.12 7.56 0.85
N SER A 328 24.96 6.88 -0.28
CA SER A 328 24.11 5.70 -0.41
C SER A 328 24.71 4.55 0.41
N THR A 329 24.59 4.59 1.74
CA THR A 329 24.66 3.38 2.56
C THR A 329 23.38 2.62 2.26
N MET A 330 23.40 1.87 1.16
CA MET A 330 22.32 0.94 0.88
C MET A 330 22.24 -0.05 2.03
N LEU A 331 21.03 -0.31 2.51
CA LEU A 331 20.80 -1.38 3.47
C LEU A 331 21.34 -2.68 2.88
N ASN A 332 22.24 -3.33 3.62
CA ASN A 332 22.83 -4.60 3.25
C ASN A 332 21.99 -5.76 3.85
N LYS A 333 22.45 -7.01 3.68
CA LYS A 333 21.73 -8.18 4.20
C LYS A 333 21.59 -8.14 5.72
N ASP A 334 22.65 -7.78 6.42
CA ASP A 334 22.71 -7.73 7.87
C ASP A 334 21.77 -6.63 8.41
N ASP A 335 21.73 -5.47 7.74
CA ASP A 335 20.76 -4.41 8.06
C ASP A 335 19.30 -4.91 7.96
N PHE A 336 18.97 -5.77 6.99
CA PHE A 336 17.62 -6.31 6.87
C PHE A 336 17.30 -7.34 7.96
N GLU A 337 18.29 -8.11 8.41
CA GLU A 337 18.12 -9.05 9.53
C GLU A 337 17.88 -8.28 10.83
N ASP A 338 18.67 -7.24 11.10
CA ASP A 338 18.51 -6.32 12.24
C ASP A 338 17.10 -5.68 12.26
N LEU A 339 16.60 -5.25 11.09
CA LEU A 339 15.24 -4.74 10.96
C LEU A 339 14.18 -5.80 11.30
N GLY A 340 14.41 -7.06 10.94
CA GLY A 340 13.52 -8.17 11.28
C GLY A 340 13.43 -8.38 12.79
N ASP A 341 14.57 -8.35 13.48
CA ASP A 341 14.63 -8.47 14.93
C ASP A 341 14.02 -7.27 15.65
N GLU A 342 14.22 -6.06 15.12
CA GLU A 342 13.56 -4.86 15.61
C GLU A 342 12.03 -4.97 15.51
N MET A 343 11.50 -5.46 14.38
CA MET A 343 10.05 -5.66 14.22
C MET A 343 9.49 -6.65 15.24
N ARG A 344 10.21 -7.77 15.47
CA ARG A 344 9.86 -8.79 16.46
C ARG A 344 9.81 -8.22 17.87
N LEU A 345 10.83 -7.47 18.27
CA LEU A 345 10.91 -6.81 19.57
C LEU A 345 9.81 -5.74 19.72
N GLY A 346 9.59 -4.94 18.68
CA GLY A 346 8.54 -3.91 18.65
C GLY A 346 7.14 -4.52 18.84
N TRP A 347 6.89 -5.70 18.27
CA TRP A 347 5.63 -6.41 18.46
C TRP A 347 5.46 -6.93 19.88
N LEU A 348 6.51 -7.53 20.47
CA LEU A 348 6.48 -8.02 21.85
C LEU A 348 6.20 -6.89 22.84
N ASP A 349 6.85 -5.74 22.66
CA ASP A 349 6.61 -4.56 23.49
C ASP A 349 5.18 -4.02 23.33
N MET A 350 4.67 -3.98 22.08
CA MET A 350 3.28 -3.61 21.82
C MET A 350 2.29 -4.56 22.53
N VAL A 351 2.50 -5.88 22.45
CA VAL A 351 1.67 -6.89 23.11
C VAL A 351 1.73 -6.73 24.63
N ARG A 352 2.93 -6.53 25.20
CA ARG A 352 3.13 -6.27 26.63
C ARG A 352 2.36 -5.03 27.08
N ARG A 353 2.44 -3.93 26.34
CA ARG A 353 1.71 -2.68 26.63
C ARG A 353 0.19 -2.89 26.63
N ARG A 354 -0.35 -3.78 25.78
CA ARG A 354 -1.79 -4.11 25.80
C ARG A 354 -2.19 -4.93 27.04
N HIS A 355 -1.37 -5.89 27.44
CA HIS A 355 -1.61 -6.68 28.64
C HIS A 355 -1.59 -5.79 29.90
N LEU A 356 -0.65 -4.84 29.98
CA LEU A 356 -0.60 -3.90 31.11
C LEU A 356 -1.82 -2.94 31.12
N LYS A 357 -2.29 -2.48 29.96
CA LYS A 357 -3.50 -1.64 29.86
C LYS A 357 -4.80 -2.37 30.21
N THR A 358 -4.83 -3.68 30.06
CA THR A 358 -5.99 -4.51 30.42
C THR A 358 -5.96 -4.88 31.89
N ALA A 359 -4.78 -5.20 32.45
CA ALA A 359 -4.59 -5.46 33.87
C ALA A 359 -4.80 -4.22 34.76
N GLY A 360 -4.46 -3.01 34.30
CA GLY A 360 -4.67 -1.76 35.04
C GLY A 360 -6.09 -1.17 34.96
N LYS A 361 -7.07 -1.95 34.47
CA LYS A 361 -8.49 -1.57 34.38
C LYS A 361 -9.41 -2.45 35.23
N GLU A 362 -8.83 -3.31 36.06
CA GLU A 362 -9.49 -3.93 37.22
C GLU A 362 -9.26 -3.07 38.45
#